data_AF-A0A7C5Q4D1-F1
#
_entry.id   AF-A0A7C5Q4D1-F1
#
_cell.length_a   1.000
_cell.length_b   1.000
_cell.length_c   1.000
_cell.angle_alpha   90.00
_cell.angle_beta   90.00
_cell.angle_gamma   90.00
#
_symmetry.space_group_name_H-M   'P 1'
#
loop_
_entity.id
_entity.type
_entity.pdbx_description
1 polymer ?
#
loop_
_entity_poly.entity_id
_entity_poly.type
_entity_poly.pdbx_seq_one_letter_code
_entity_poly.pdbx_strand_id
1 'polypeptide(L)'
;PDPRTYAKTTTKSYGELFDNYYARKQKYIQEYTKILEGRDRYLAQRRVEAFFDREVRDGYATLRAFAERMYQVLQEGTPVKVTIKGYASPRASTEYNDALTSRRIASVENYLKNFKKGVLKPYFESGQIIVVREPYGDRKANPEVSDRLEDERNSIYSPVASLERRVEIIGVALGEN
;
A
#
# COMPACT_ATOMS: atom_id res chain seq x y z
N PRO A 1 7.55 1.43 4.30
CA PRO A 1 8.45 2.58 4.05
C PRO A 1 9.26 2.82 5.32
N ASP A 2 10.58 2.89 5.20
CA ASP A 2 11.51 3.21 6.29
C ASP A 2 11.27 2.36 7.55
N PRO A 3 11.77 1.12 7.58
CA PRO A 3 11.63 0.26 8.75
C PRO A 3 12.43 0.83 9.94
N ARG A 4 11.99 0.53 11.16
CA ARG A 4 12.67 0.93 12.42
C ARG A 4 12.71 2.44 12.69
N THR A 5 11.66 3.16 12.30
CA THR A 5 11.45 4.58 12.67
C THR A 5 9.99 4.85 13.06
N TYR A 6 9.79 5.85 13.92
CA TYR A 6 8.50 6.39 14.34
C TYR A 6 8.11 7.66 13.58
N ALA A 7 8.92 8.11 12.61
CA ALA A 7 8.54 9.21 11.72
C ALA A 7 7.20 8.90 11.03
N LYS A 8 6.29 9.88 10.96
CA LYS A 8 4.96 9.68 10.35
C LYS A 8 4.95 9.94 8.83
N THR A 9 6.06 10.40 8.28
CA THR A 9 6.25 10.71 6.86
C THR A 9 7.43 9.93 6.28
N THR A 10 7.51 9.89 4.95
CA THR A 10 8.60 9.30 4.19
C THR A 10 8.88 10.18 2.98
N THR A 11 10.11 10.14 2.47
CA THR A 11 10.47 10.76 1.18
C THR A 11 10.24 9.82 -0.01
N LYS A 12 9.99 8.53 0.26
CA LYS A 12 9.80 7.52 -0.78
C LYS A 12 8.46 7.68 -1.47
N SER A 13 8.44 7.43 -2.78
CA SER A 13 7.22 7.34 -3.57
C SER A 13 6.64 5.93 -3.51
N TYR A 14 5.30 5.80 -3.58
CA TYR A 14 4.66 4.50 -3.69
C TYR A 14 5.15 3.70 -4.91
N GLY A 15 5.46 4.35 -6.04
CA GLY A 15 6.00 3.67 -7.23
C GLY A 15 7.35 2.98 -6.96
N GLU A 16 8.29 3.69 -6.33
CA GLU A 16 9.58 3.13 -5.90
C GLU A 16 9.39 1.97 -4.91
N LEU A 17 8.47 2.11 -3.96
CA LEU A 17 8.16 1.05 -2.99
C LEU A 17 7.51 -0.16 -3.67
N PHE A 18 6.66 0.06 -4.67
CA PHE A 18 6.05 -0.98 -5.48
C PHE A 18 7.12 -1.78 -6.23
N ASP A 19 8.03 -1.12 -6.96
CA ASP A 19 9.05 -1.81 -7.76
C ASP A 19 9.93 -2.70 -6.86
N ASN A 20 10.39 -2.13 -5.74
CA ASN A 20 11.17 -2.86 -4.74
C ASN A 20 10.41 -4.04 -4.11
N TYR A 21 9.11 -3.89 -3.89
CA TYR A 21 8.29 -4.94 -3.31
C TYR A 21 7.97 -6.04 -4.32
N TYR A 22 7.58 -5.69 -5.54
CA TYR A 22 7.24 -6.62 -6.61
C TYR A 22 8.46 -7.48 -7.01
N ALA A 23 9.66 -6.90 -7.02
CA ALA A 23 10.90 -7.65 -7.25
C ALA A 23 11.14 -8.78 -6.23
N ARG A 24 10.50 -8.73 -5.05
CA ARG A 24 10.59 -9.78 -4.02
C ARG A 24 9.65 -10.97 -4.25
N LYS A 25 8.86 -10.98 -5.34
CA LYS A 25 7.90 -12.06 -5.65
C LYS A 25 8.50 -13.45 -5.45
N GLN A 26 9.69 -13.71 -6.01
CA GLN A 26 10.32 -15.04 -5.86
C GLN A 26 10.69 -15.34 -4.41
N LYS A 27 11.26 -14.37 -3.68
CA LYS A 27 11.57 -14.57 -2.25
C LYS A 27 10.32 -14.96 -1.45
N TYR A 28 9.17 -14.35 -1.75
CA TYR A 28 7.92 -14.71 -1.10
C TYR A 28 7.46 -16.13 -1.43
N ILE A 29 7.57 -16.56 -2.69
CA ILE A 29 7.25 -17.93 -3.09
C ILE A 29 8.15 -18.92 -2.35
N GLN A 30 9.47 -18.69 -2.36
CA GLN A 30 10.46 -19.56 -1.72
C GLN A 30 10.17 -19.72 -0.22
N GLU A 31 10.03 -18.61 0.51
CA GLU A 31 9.83 -18.65 1.96
C GLU A 31 8.47 -19.24 2.36
N TYR A 32 7.42 -18.95 1.60
CA TYR A 32 6.08 -19.46 1.89
C TYR A 32 5.94 -20.97 1.64
N THR A 33 6.68 -21.49 0.65
CA THR A 33 6.58 -22.88 0.19
C THR A 33 7.68 -23.80 0.71
N LYS A 34 8.69 -23.29 1.44
CA LYS A 34 9.90 -24.04 1.80
C LYS A 34 9.67 -25.38 2.50
N ILE A 35 8.64 -25.48 3.36
CA ILE A 35 8.29 -26.70 4.09
C ILE A 35 7.21 -27.55 3.40
N LEU A 36 6.73 -27.12 2.24
CA LEU A 36 5.66 -27.78 1.50
C LEU A 36 6.22 -28.59 0.34
N GLU A 37 5.54 -29.70 0.06
CA GLU A 37 5.90 -30.62 -1.01
C GLU A 37 4.69 -30.93 -1.92
N GLY A 38 4.97 -31.54 -3.07
CA GLY A 38 3.96 -32.02 -4.01
C GLY A 38 2.87 -31.01 -4.35
N ARG A 39 1.61 -31.46 -4.24
CA ARG A 39 0.42 -30.66 -4.56
C ARG A 39 0.29 -29.42 -3.68
N ASP A 40 0.62 -29.52 -2.40
CA ASP A 40 0.46 -28.40 -1.46
C ASP A 40 1.44 -27.28 -1.76
N ARG A 41 2.69 -27.63 -2.10
CA ARG A 41 3.69 -26.66 -2.57
C ARG A 41 3.22 -25.92 -3.81
N TYR A 42 2.72 -26.67 -4.80
CA TYR A 42 2.22 -26.10 -6.05
C TYR A 42 1.06 -25.13 -5.81
N LEU A 43 0.07 -25.53 -5.01
CA LEU A 43 -1.07 -24.66 -4.68
C LEU A 43 -0.64 -23.41 -3.91
N ALA A 44 0.27 -23.54 -2.94
CA ALA A 44 0.79 -22.42 -2.17
C ALA A 44 1.59 -21.43 -3.04
N GLN A 45 2.43 -21.93 -3.96
CA GLN A 45 3.12 -21.08 -4.94
C GLN A 45 2.12 -20.29 -5.78
N ARG A 46 1.11 -20.96 -6.35
CA ARG A 46 0.08 -20.32 -7.19
C ARG A 46 -0.68 -19.23 -6.44
N ARG A 47 -0.92 -19.38 -5.14
CA ARG A 47 -1.57 -18.36 -4.30
C ARG A 47 -0.68 -17.12 -4.15
N VAL A 48 0.62 -17.29 -3.90
CA VAL A 48 1.56 -16.16 -3.81
C VAL A 48 1.71 -15.47 -5.17
N GLU A 49 1.84 -16.23 -6.25
CA GLU A 49 1.88 -15.68 -7.60
C GLU A 49 0.64 -14.83 -7.91
N ALA A 50 -0.54 -15.36 -7.63
CA ALA A 50 -1.80 -14.66 -7.83
C ALA A 50 -1.89 -13.39 -6.98
N PHE A 51 -1.43 -13.41 -5.73
CA PHE A 51 -1.36 -12.21 -4.89
C PHE A 51 -0.49 -11.12 -5.54
N PHE A 52 0.75 -11.45 -5.94
CA PHE A 52 1.63 -10.46 -6.56
C PHE A 52 1.05 -9.93 -7.88
N ASP A 53 0.46 -10.79 -8.70
CA ASP A 53 -0.02 -10.37 -10.01
C ASP A 53 -1.34 -9.59 -9.93
N ARG A 54 -2.28 -9.99 -9.07
CA ARG A 54 -3.61 -9.39 -9.01
C ARG A 54 -3.70 -8.26 -7.98
N GLU A 55 -3.07 -8.40 -6.82
CA GLU A 55 -3.18 -7.39 -5.77
C GLU A 55 -2.10 -6.33 -5.91
N VAL A 56 -0.84 -6.76 -6.14
CA VAL A 56 0.29 -5.82 -6.15
C VAL A 56 0.41 -5.11 -7.49
N ARG A 57 0.51 -5.85 -8.60
CA ARG A 57 0.68 -5.25 -9.95
C ARG A 57 -0.58 -4.53 -10.41
N ASP A 58 -1.73 -5.21 -10.38
CA ASP A 58 -2.96 -4.59 -10.89
C ASP A 58 -3.45 -3.46 -9.95
N GLY A 59 -3.17 -3.55 -8.63
CA GLY A 59 -3.38 -2.44 -7.69
C GLY A 59 -2.55 -1.20 -8.04
N TYR A 60 -1.28 -1.36 -8.40
CA TYR A 60 -0.46 -0.24 -8.86
C TYR A 60 -0.91 0.33 -10.22
N ALA A 61 -1.35 -0.52 -11.15
CA ALA A 61 -1.95 -0.07 -12.40
C ALA A 61 -3.23 0.75 -12.16
N THR A 62 -4.06 0.32 -11.20
CA THR A 62 -5.26 1.04 -10.78
C THR A 62 -4.93 2.40 -10.17
N LEU A 63 -3.92 2.49 -9.30
CA LEU A 63 -3.45 3.77 -8.75
C LEU A 63 -2.98 4.73 -9.85
N ARG A 64 -2.33 4.22 -10.90
CA ARG A 64 -1.91 5.03 -12.05
C ARG A 64 -3.10 5.55 -12.85
N ALA A 65 -4.07 4.69 -13.15
CA ALA A 65 -5.30 5.09 -13.84
C ALA A 65 -6.10 6.12 -13.01
N PHE A 66 -6.14 5.94 -11.69
CA PHE A 66 -6.74 6.90 -10.76
C PHE A 66 -6.07 8.28 -10.84
N ALA A 67 -4.73 8.34 -10.79
CA ALA A 67 -4.00 9.61 -10.90
C ALA A 67 -4.23 10.30 -12.25
N GLU A 68 -4.33 9.54 -13.34
CA GLU A 68 -4.68 10.07 -14.67
C GLU A 68 -6.07 10.70 -14.67
N ARG A 69 -7.06 9.99 -14.12
CA ARG A 69 -8.44 10.49 -14.08
C ARG A 69 -8.58 11.70 -13.17
N MET A 70 -7.89 11.70 -12.02
CA MET A 70 -7.81 12.85 -11.13
C MET A 70 -7.28 14.09 -11.86
N TYR A 71 -6.21 13.94 -12.64
CA TYR A 71 -5.66 15.05 -13.41
C TYR A 71 -6.68 15.64 -14.39
N GLN A 72 -7.41 14.80 -15.12
CA GLN A 72 -8.46 15.26 -16.05
C GLN A 72 -9.54 16.10 -15.34
N VAL A 73 -10.03 15.62 -14.19
CA VAL A 73 -11.05 16.33 -13.40
C VAL A 73 -10.54 17.68 -12.88
N LEU A 74 -9.28 17.74 -12.47
CA LEU A 74 -8.64 18.98 -12.01
C LEU A 74 -8.40 19.98 -13.13
N GLN A 75 -8.14 19.52 -14.36
CA GLN A 75 -8.02 20.38 -15.54
C GLN A 75 -9.35 21.07 -15.88
N GLU A 76 -10.48 20.44 -15.55
CA GLU A 76 -11.82 21.04 -15.65
C GLU A 76 -12.11 22.04 -14.52
N GLY A 77 -11.18 22.25 -13.59
CA GLY A 77 -11.31 23.17 -12.46
C GLY A 77 -12.00 22.58 -11.23
N THR A 78 -12.38 21.30 -11.27
CA THR A 78 -13.09 20.64 -10.16
C THR A 78 -12.10 20.18 -9.08
N PRO A 79 -12.20 20.69 -7.83
CA PRO A 79 -11.35 20.21 -6.75
C PRO A 79 -11.68 18.77 -6.36
N VAL A 80 -10.69 18.06 -5.84
CA VAL A 80 -10.74 16.65 -5.49
C VAL A 80 -10.28 16.45 -4.05
N LYS A 81 -11.18 15.91 -3.21
CA LYS A 81 -10.86 15.43 -1.87
C LYS A 81 -10.78 13.90 -1.89
N VAL A 82 -9.63 13.35 -1.47
CA VAL A 82 -9.37 11.91 -1.45
C VAL A 82 -9.16 11.44 -0.03
N THR A 83 -9.86 10.38 0.38
CA THR A 83 -9.64 9.72 1.66
C THR A 83 -8.80 8.47 1.48
N ILE A 84 -7.67 8.40 2.20
CA ILE A 84 -6.70 7.32 2.08
C ILE A 84 -6.51 6.64 3.43
N LYS A 85 -6.76 5.33 3.47
CA LYS A 85 -6.56 4.46 4.65
C LYS A 85 -5.29 3.66 4.54
N GLY A 86 -4.53 3.59 5.63
CA GLY A 86 -3.32 2.76 5.72
C GLY A 86 -3.50 1.61 6.71
N TYR A 87 -3.10 0.40 6.32
CA TYR A 87 -3.23 -0.83 7.12
C TYR A 87 -1.86 -1.46 7.38
N ALA A 88 -1.71 -2.18 8.49
CA ALA A 88 -0.52 -2.95 8.84
C ALA A 88 -0.86 -4.33 9.43
N SER A 89 0.07 -5.27 9.28
CA SER A 89 0.04 -6.57 9.96
C SER A 89 0.33 -6.41 11.46
N PRO A 90 -0.22 -7.28 12.33
CA PRO A 90 -0.14 -7.15 13.80
C PRO A 90 1.22 -7.61 14.39
N ARG A 91 2.34 -7.29 13.74
CA ARG A 91 3.69 -7.75 14.15
C ARG A 91 4.47 -6.74 15.00
N ALA A 92 3.91 -5.56 15.25
CA ALA A 92 4.60 -4.46 15.91
C ALA A 92 3.67 -3.78 16.91
N SER A 93 4.22 -2.94 17.78
CA SER A 93 3.39 -2.15 18.69
C SER A 93 2.39 -1.29 17.92
N THR A 94 1.23 -1.04 18.52
CA THR A 94 0.18 -0.20 17.91
C THR A 94 0.71 1.18 17.53
N GLU A 95 1.53 1.81 18.37
CA GLU A 95 2.17 3.09 18.07
C GLU A 95 3.06 3.02 16.83
N TYR A 96 3.86 1.95 16.70
CA TYR A 96 4.69 1.74 15.52
C TYR A 96 3.83 1.51 14.27
N ASN A 97 2.75 0.73 14.37
CA ASN A 97 1.84 0.46 13.27
C ASN A 97 1.08 1.72 12.82
N ASP A 98 0.71 2.61 13.73
CA ASP A 98 0.13 3.92 13.41
C ASP A 98 1.13 4.82 12.65
N ALA A 99 2.40 4.84 13.08
CA ALA A 99 3.45 5.56 12.37
C ALA A 99 3.72 4.94 10.97
N LEU A 100 3.79 3.61 10.88
CA LEU A 100 4.02 2.89 9.63
C LEU A 100 2.90 3.12 8.62
N THR A 101 1.64 3.07 9.06
CA THR A 101 0.48 3.31 8.18
C THR A 101 0.41 4.76 7.73
N SER A 102 0.79 5.71 8.59
CA SER A 102 0.97 7.12 8.19
C SER A 102 2.02 7.27 7.08
N ARG A 103 3.17 6.59 7.19
CA ARG A 103 4.20 6.59 6.13
C ARG A 103 3.72 5.93 4.84
N ARG A 104 2.89 4.88 4.92
CA ARG A 104 2.29 4.26 3.74
C ARG A 104 1.39 5.24 2.99
N ILE A 105 0.54 5.98 3.71
CA ILE A 105 -0.30 7.04 3.12
C ILE A 105 0.58 8.13 2.48
N ALA A 106 1.60 8.61 3.21
CA ALA A 106 2.52 9.62 2.71
C ALA A 106 3.24 9.18 1.42
N SER A 107 3.56 7.89 1.27
CA SER A 107 4.16 7.39 0.03
C SER A 107 3.22 7.49 -1.18
N VAL A 108 1.92 7.32 -0.99
CA VAL A 108 0.91 7.51 -2.04
C VAL A 108 0.79 8.99 -2.40
N GLU A 109 0.80 9.89 -1.42
CA GLU A 109 0.85 11.33 -1.68
C GLU A 109 2.10 11.74 -2.45
N ASN A 110 3.27 11.21 -2.10
CA ASN A 110 4.50 11.44 -2.84
C ASN A 110 4.40 10.91 -4.27
N TYR A 111 3.74 9.77 -4.48
CA TYR A 111 3.45 9.28 -5.83
C TYR A 111 2.59 10.25 -6.62
N LEU A 112 1.49 10.74 -6.05
CA LEU A 112 0.62 11.72 -6.71
C LEU A 112 1.37 13.03 -7.00
N LYS A 113 2.14 13.56 -6.05
CA LYS A 113 2.95 14.78 -6.24
C LYS A 113 4.03 14.64 -7.31
N ASN A 114 4.55 13.44 -7.54
CA ASN A 114 5.57 13.16 -8.55
C ASN A 114 4.97 12.63 -9.86
N PHE A 115 3.65 12.41 -9.93
CA PHE A 115 2.97 11.86 -11.09
C PHE A 115 3.23 12.71 -12.34
N LYS A 116 3.61 12.06 -13.46
CA LYS A 116 3.97 12.70 -14.74
C LYS A 116 4.88 13.93 -14.59
N LYS A 117 5.97 13.82 -13.82
CA LYS A 117 6.91 14.94 -13.54
C LYS A 117 6.26 16.10 -12.75
N GLY A 118 5.26 15.78 -11.93
CA GLY A 118 4.64 16.71 -10.99
C GLY A 118 3.46 17.52 -11.53
N VAL A 119 2.74 17.03 -12.55
CA VAL A 119 1.55 17.73 -13.09
C VAL A 119 0.46 17.96 -12.04
N LEU A 120 0.38 17.11 -11.00
CA LEU A 120 -0.58 17.26 -9.91
C LEU A 120 -0.10 18.22 -8.81
N LYS A 121 1.20 18.56 -8.77
CA LYS A 121 1.79 19.36 -7.70
C LYS A 121 1.15 20.75 -7.53
N PRO A 122 0.89 21.53 -8.61
CA PRO A 122 0.22 22.82 -8.46
C PRO A 122 -1.15 22.73 -7.81
N TYR A 123 -1.89 21.63 -8.02
CA TYR A 123 -3.21 21.43 -7.42
C TYR A 123 -3.15 21.07 -5.94
N PHE A 124 -2.07 20.43 -5.49
CA PHE A 124 -1.79 20.30 -4.05
C PHE A 124 -1.45 21.66 -3.43
N GLU A 125 -0.66 22.47 -4.12
CA GLU A 125 -0.21 23.80 -3.65
C GLU A 125 -1.38 24.81 -3.62
N SER A 126 -2.33 24.72 -4.56
CA SER A 126 -3.54 25.55 -4.61
C SER A 126 -4.65 25.10 -3.66
N GLY A 127 -4.53 23.91 -3.07
CA GLY A 127 -5.58 23.31 -2.23
C GLY A 127 -6.71 22.62 -3.00
N GLN A 128 -6.63 22.55 -4.34
CA GLN A 128 -7.60 21.81 -5.16
C GLN A 128 -7.49 20.28 -4.99
N ILE A 129 -6.38 19.77 -4.49
CA ILE A 129 -6.28 18.39 -4.00
C ILE A 129 -6.17 18.42 -2.48
N ILE A 130 -7.15 17.80 -1.81
CA ILE A 130 -7.14 17.59 -0.36
C ILE A 130 -7.01 16.09 -0.09
N VAL A 131 -6.07 15.70 0.77
CA VAL A 131 -5.90 14.31 1.19
C VAL A 131 -6.29 14.17 2.67
N VAL A 132 -7.35 13.41 2.91
CA VAL A 132 -7.77 12.99 4.24
C VAL A 132 -7.04 11.68 4.57
N ARG A 133 -6.23 11.72 5.64
CA ARG A 133 -5.38 10.59 6.05
C ARG A 133 -6.04 9.81 7.18
N GLU A 134 -6.18 8.51 7.00
CA GLU A 134 -6.72 7.59 7.99
C GLU A 134 -5.73 6.44 8.29
N PRO A 135 -4.72 6.66 9.15
CA PRO A 135 -3.81 5.60 9.56
C PRO A 135 -4.56 4.64 10.50
N TYR A 136 -4.84 3.42 10.06
CA TYR A 136 -5.59 2.44 10.85
C TYR A 136 -4.70 1.50 11.65
N GLY A 137 -3.38 1.56 11.46
CA GLY A 137 -2.45 0.63 12.10
C GLY A 137 -2.85 -0.82 11.78
N ASP A 138 -2.87 -1.66 12.81
CA ASP A 138 -3.30 -3.05 12.79
C ASP A 138 -4.71 -3.28 13.36
N ARG A 139 -5.46 -2.21 13.67
CA ARG A 139 -6.81 -2.30 14.28
C ARG A 139 -7.85 -3.05 13.44
N LYS A 140 -7.57 -3.25 12.15
CA LYS A 140 -8.41 -3.96 11.18
C LYS A 140 -7.70 -5.16 10.56
N ALA A 141 -6.62 -5.63 11.17
CA ALA A 141 -5.92 -6.81 10.70
C ALA A 141 -6.82 -8.05 10.81
N ASN A 142 -6.76 -8.93 9.81
CA ASN A 142 -7.42 -10.23 9.86
C ASN A 142 -6.91 -11.02 11.08
N PRO A 143 -7.80 -11.54 11.96
CA PRO A 143 -7.42 -12.30 13.14
C PRO A 143 -6.66 -13.59 12.84
N GLU A 144 -6.72 -14.10 11.60
CA GLU A 144 -5.95 -15.27 11.16
C GLU A 144 -4.47 -14.96 10.88
N VAL A 145 -4.07 -13.68 10.85
CA VAL A 145 -2.69 -13.29 10.60
C VAL A 145 -1.87 -13.38 11.89
N SER A 146 -0.87 -14.26 11.86
CA SER A 146 0.10 -14.44 12.95
C SER A 146 0.81 -13.13 13.32
N ASP A 147 0.77 -12.78 14.60
CA ASP A 147 1.50 -11.68 15.24
C ASP A 147 2.92 -12.11 15.67
N ARG A 148 3.16 -13.42 15.77
CA ARG A 148 4.41 -14.02 16.22
C ARG A 148 5.57 -13.68 15.29
N LEU A 149 6.65 -13.17 15.87
CA LEU A 149 7.82 -12.75 15.11
C LEU A 149 8.56 -13.93 14.49
N GLU A 150 8.55 -15.09 15.16
CA GLU A 150 9.27 -16.29 14.74
C GLU A 150 8.57 -17.01 13.57
N ASP A 151 7.26 -16.83 13.43
CA ASP A 151 6.46 -17.41 12.34
C ASP A 151 6.48 -16.50 11.11
N GLU A 152 7.65 -16.30 10.52
CA GLU A 152 7.80 -15.44 9.35
C GLU A 152 7.02 -15.95 8.13
N ARG A 153 6.84 -17.27 8.01
CA ARG A 153 6.08 -17.89 6.92
C ARG A 153 4.66 -17.37 6.91
N ASN A 154 3.97 -17.36 8.05
CA ASN A 154 2.58 -16.92 8.10
C ASN A 154 2.43 -15.42 8.35
N SER A 155 3.36 -14.78 9.08
CA SER A 155 3.28 -13.36 9.45
C SER A 155 3.89 -12.41 8.40
N ILE A 156 4.76 -12.90 7.52
CA ILE A 156 5.37 -12.14 6.42
C ILE A 156 5.02 -12.77 5.08
N TYR A 157 5.42 -14.00 4.82
CA TYR A 157 5.46 -14.49 3.44
C TYR A 157 4.13 -15.03 2.90
N SER A 158 3.11 -15.15 3.75
CA SER A 158 1.78 -15.58 3.33
C SER A 158 1.04 -14.50 2.54
N PRO A 159 0.17 -14.89 1.60
CA PRO A 159 -0.74 -13.96 0.93
C PRO A 159 -1.63 -13.19 1.92
N VAL A 160 -2.17 -13.86 2.93
CA VAL A 160 -3.06 -13.26 3.93
C VAL A 160 -2.35 -12.16 4.72
N ALA A 161 -1.13 -12.42 5.22
CA ALA A 161 -0.36 -11.38 5.91
C ALA A 161 0.08 -10.24 4.98
N SER A 162 0.27 -10.54 3.70
CA SER A 162 0.63 -9.52 2.71
C SER A 162 -0.52 -8.59 2.38
N LEU A 163 -1.76 -9.08 2.40
CA LEU A 163 -2.97 -8.26 2.27
C LEU A 163 -3.13 -7.23 3.40
N GLU A 164 -2.59 -7.49 4.59
CA GLU A 164 -2.62 -6.49 5.68
C GLU A 164 -1.69 -5.31 5.47
N ARG A 165 -0.79 -5.39 4.49
CA ARG A 165 0.24 -4.38 4.25
C ARG A 165 -0.12 -3.50 3.07
N ARG A 166 -1.30 -2.87 3.14
CA ARG A 166 -1.89 -2.12 2.04
C ARG A 166 -2.27 -0.67 2.38
N VAL A 167 -2.64 0.05 1.33
CA VAL A 167 -3.28 1.35 1.38
C VAL A 167 -4.54 1.27 0.52
N GLU A 168 -5.63 1.87 0.96
CA GLU A 168 -6.88 1.93 0.21
C GLU A 168 -7.29 3.39 -0.01
N ILE A 169 -7.68 3.71 -1.24
CA ILE A 169 -8.42 4.95 -1.54
C ILE A 169 -9.89 4.61 -1.37
N ILE A 170 -10.53 5.13 -0.33
CA ILE A 170 -11.88 4.72 0.10
C ILE A 170 -12.96 5.76 -0.17
N GLY A 171 -12.57 6.95 -0.59
CA GLY A 171 -13.50 8.03 -0.90
C GLY A 171 -12.88 9.05 -1.82
N VAL A 172 -13.67 9.53 -2.77
CA VAL A 172 -13.35 10.64 -3.66
C VAL A 172 -14.57 11.54 -3.67
N ALA A 173 -14.41 12.78 -3.22
CA ALA A 173 -15.42 13.82 -3.34
C ALA A 173 -14.94 14.88 -4.33
N LEU A 174 -15.84 15.34 -5.18
CA LEU A 174 -15.57 16.30 -6.25
C LEU A 174 -16.33 17.60 -5.96
N GLY A 175 -15.69 18.75 -6.16
CA GLY A 175 -16.34 20.05 -5.97
C GLY A 175 -16.47 20.51 -4.51
N GLU A 176 -15.97 19.73 -3.55
CA GLU A 176 -15.95 20.09 -2.13
C GLU A 176 -14.55 20.55 -1.72
N ASN A 177 -14.44 21.80 -1.26
CA ASN A 177 -13.25 22.33 -0.57
C ASN A 177 -13.49 22.33 0.95
#